data_AF-A0A351IZE6-F1
#
_entry.id   AF-A0A351IZE6-F1
#
_cell.length_a   1.000
_cell.length_b   1.000
_cell.length_c   1.000
_cell.angle_alpha   90.00
_cell.angle_beta   90.00
_cell.angle_gamma   90.00
#
_symmetry.space_group_name_H-M   'P 1'
#
loop_
_entity.id
_entity.type
_entity.pdbx_description
1 polymer ?
#
loop_
_entity_poly.entity_id
_entity_poly.type
_entity_poly.pdbx_seq_one_letter_code
_entity_poly.pdbx_strand_id
1 'polypeptide(L)'
;MFEIIDFHTHPFLTDGQNICNHKAVIPMTTASSKEYLQGLAIHKICGSVVSTDCYTEPGDMWKKIQRNNASAYALQERYGDFYIPGIHVHPLF
;
A
#
# COMPACT_ATOMS: atom_id res chain seq x y z
N MET A 1 -3.76 -20.38 -18.43
CA MET A 1 -4.47 -19.56 -17.42
C MET A 1 -3.93 -18.15 -17.51
N PHE A 2 -4.77 -17.12 -17.39
CA PHE A 2 -4.32 -15.73 -17.49
C PHE A 2 -3.85 -15.21 -16.12
N GLU A 3 -2.79 -14.42 -16.12
CA GLU A 3 -2.33 -13.68 -14.94
C GLU A 3 -3.29 -12.51 -14.70
N ILE A 4 -3.81 -12.39 -13.47
CA ILE A 4 -4.67 -11.28 -13.04
C ILE A 4 -3.82 -10.33 -12.21
N ILE A 5 -3.72 -9.08 -12.66
CA ILE A 5 -3.01 -8.01 -11.98
C ILE A 5 -4.02 -6.97 -11.56
N ASP A 6 -4.12 -6.72 -10.25
CA ASP A 6 -4.86 -5.57 -9.74
C ASP A 6 -3.95 -4.34 -9.83
N PHE A 7 -4.30 -3.37 -10.67
CA PHE A 7 -3.45 -2.21 -10.93
C PHE A 7 -3.62 -1.08 -9.91
N HIS A 8 -4.57 -1.19 -8.96
CA HIS A 8 -4.89 -0.12 -8.03
C HIS A 8 -5.26 -0.65 -6.63
N THR A 9 -4.25 -1.11 -5.91
CA THR A 9 -4.35 -1.49 -4.50
C THR A 9 -3.62 -0.48 -3.63
N HIS A 10 -4.16 -0.20 -2.43
CA HIS A 10 -3.49 0.59 -1.40
C HIS A 10 -3.01 -0.34 -0.26
N PRO A 11 -1.84 -0.99 -0.40
CA PRO A 11 -1.31 -1.83 0.66
C PRO A 11 -0.83 -0.95 1.83
N PHE A 12 -0.77 -1.55 3.02
CA PHE A 12 -0.41 -0.85 4.25
C PHE A 12 0.53 -1.68 5.12
N LEU A 13 1.43 -0.99 5.80
CA LEU A 13 2.35 -1.59 6.77
C LEU A 13 1.94 -1.31 8.21
N THR A 14 1.29 -0.16 8.45
CA THR A 14 0.87 0.30 9.77
C THR A 14 -0.62 0.66 9.78
N ASP A 15 -1.23 0.76 10.97
CA ASP A 15 -2.66 1.09 11.11
C ASP A 15 -3.04 2.45 10.54
N GLY A 16 -2.14 3.44 10.61
CA GLY A 16 -2.32 4.76 10.02
C GLY A 16 -2.27 4.79 8.48
N GLN A 17 -1.85 3.68 7.86
CA GLN A 17 -1.85 3.49 6.41
C GLN A 17 -2.99 2.60 5.93
N ASN A 18 -3.61 1.85 6.84
CA ASN A 18 -4.80 1.09 6.51
C ASN A 18 -5.95 2.08 6.27
N ILE A 19 -6.39 2.25 5.03
CA ILE A 19 -7.52 3.12 4.68
C ILE A 19 -8.84 2.34 4.49
N CYS A 20 -8.86 1.05 4.81
CA CYS A 20 -10.08 0.24 4.71
C CYS A 20 -11.17 0.82 5.61
N ASN A 21 -12.38 1.00 5.07
CA ASN A 21 -13.51 1.51 5.85
C ASN A 21 -14.16 0.43 6.74
N HIS A 22 -13.88 -0.85 6.47
CA HIS A 22 -14.53 -2.00 7.10
C HIS A 22 -13.62 -2.76 8.09
N LYS A 23 -12.61 -2.08 8.66
CA LYS A 23 -11.61 -2.67 9.60
C LYS A 23 -12.24 -3.39 10.79
N ALA A 24 -13.38 -2.92 11.28
CA ALA A 24 -14.08 -3.50 12.42
C ALA A 24 -14.66 -4.90 12.14
N VAL A 25 -14.89 -5.22 10.86
CA VAL A 25 -15.52 -6.48 10.43
C VAL A 25 -14.51 -7.38 9.71
N ILE A 26 -13.50 -6.78 9.08
CA ILE A 26 -12.44 -7.50 8.38
C ILE A 26 -11.10 -7.15 9.04
N PRO A 27 -10.60 -7.99 9.98
CA PRO A 27 -9.31 -7.78 10.59
C PRO A 27 -8.20 -8.07 9.56
N MET A 28 -7.84 -7.05 8.80
CA MET A 28 -6.78 -7.12 7.81
C MET A 28 -5.44 -6.79 8.45
N THR A 29 -4.52 -7.75 8.41
CA THR A 29 -3.10 -7.51 8.64
C THR A 29 -2.39 -7.44 7.29
N THR A 30 -1.15 -6.96 7.29
CA THR A 30 -0.29 -7.04 6.10
C THR A 30 -0.16 -8.49 5.60
N ALA A 31 0.09 -9.48 6.47
CA ALA A 31 0.17 -10.88 6.04
C ALA A 31 -1.13 -11.39 5.42
N SER A 32 -2.24 -11.24 6.14
CA SER A 32 -3.54 -11.78 5.72
C SER A 32 -4.09 -11.11 4.47
N SER A 33 -3.70 -9.85 4.18
CA SER A 33 -4.13 -9.15 2.97
C SER A 33 -3.57 -9.81 1.71
N LYS A 34 -2.27 -10.16 1.70
CA LYS A 34 -1.65 -10.88 0.56
C LYS A 34 -2.32 -12.25 0.36
N GLU A 35 -2.45 -13.03 1.44
CA GLU A 35 -3.05 -14.36 1.40
C GLU A 35 -4.49 -14.31 0.86
N TYR A 36 -5.28 -13.34 1.31
CA TYR A 36 -6.65 -13.15 0.86
C TYR A 36 -6.73 -12.87 -0.65
N LEU A 37 -5.91 -11.93 -1.15
CA LEU A 37 -5.90 -11.56 -2.57
C LEU A 37 -5.42 -12.72 -3.46
N GLN A 38 -4.43 -13.49 -3.01
CA GLN A 38 -4.01 -14.72 -3.70
C GLN A 38 -5.12 -15.76 -3.74
N GLY A 39 -5.91 -15.89 -2.66
CA GLY A 39 -7.10 -16.74 -2.61
C GLY A 39 -8.20 -16.34 -3.60
N LEU A 40 -8.21 -15.07 -4.05
CA LEU A 40 -9.08 -14.56 -5.11
C LEU A 40 -8.49 -14.69 -6.52
N ALA A 41 -7.39 -15.45 -6.68
CA ALA A 41 -6.65 -15.61 -7.92
C ALA A 41 -6.04 -14.30 -8.47
N ILE A 42 -5.78 -13.31 -7.61
CA ILE A 42 -4.94 -12.16 -7.96
C ILE A 42 -3.49 -12.62 -7.88
N HIS A 43 -2.73 -12.39 -8.95
CA HIS A 43 -1.36 -12.86 -9.10
C HIS A 43 -0.36 -11.77 -8.72
N LYS A 44 -0.69 -10.50 -9.00
CA LYS A 44 0.09 -9.33 -8.61
C LYS A 44 -0.81 -8.16 -8.26
N ILE A 45 -0.29 -7.30 -7.41
CA ILE A 45 -0.88 -6.00 -7.10
C ILE A 45 0.09 -4.86 -7.44
N CYS A 46 -0.47 -3.77 -7.93
CA CYS A 46 0.22 -2.50 -8.11
C CYS A 46 -0.48 -1.43 -7.27
N GLY A 47 0.29 -0.45 -6.82
CA GLY A 47 -0.28 0.77 -6.23
C GLY A 47 0.54 1.28 -5.07
N SER A 48 0.09 2.40 -4.51
CA SER A 48 0.87 3.16 -3.55
C SER A 48 0.36 2.98 -2.13
N VAL A 49 1.28 2.93 -1.17
CA VAL A 49 0.94 3.09 0.25
C VAL A 49 0.45 4.50 0.47
N VAL A 50 -0.73 4.66 1.06
CA VAL A 50 -1.28 5.97 1.45
C VAL A 50 -1.48 6.00 2.96
N SER A 51 -1.67 7.19 3.51
CA SER A 51 -1.88 7.39 4.96
C SER A 51 -2.95 8.46 5.19
N THR A 52 -3.72 8.32 6.26
CA THR A 52 -4.90 9.16 6.53
C THR A 52 -4.59 10.52 7.15
N ASP A 53 -3.34 10.76 7.55
CA ASP A 53 -2.93 12.01 8.18
C ASP A 53 -2.98 13.19 7.20
N CYS A 54 -3.60 14.30 7.61
CA CYS A 54 -3.53 15.56 6.89
C CYS A 54 -2.19 16.24 7.16
N TYR A 55 -1.72 17.05 6.20
CA TYR A 55 -0.57 17.93 6.39
C TYR A 55 -1.02 19.38 6.29
N THR A 56 -0.40 20.25 7.08
CA THR A 56 -0.67 21.69 7.10
C THR A 56 0.42 22.50 6.41
N GLU A 57 1.65 21.97 6.34
CA GLU A 57 2.82 22.66 5.79
C GLU A 57 3.51 21.85 4.67
N PRO A 58 4.15 22.49 3.67
CA PRO A 58 4.83 21.80 2.57
C PRO A 58 5.92 20.81 3.03
N GLY A 59 6.67 21.13 4.09
CA GLY A 59 7.71 20.24 4.63
C GLY A 59 7.16 18.92 5.18
N ASP A 60 5.91 18.91 5.63
CA ASP A 60 5.27 17.71 6.16
C ASP A 60 4.73 16.80 5.05
N MET A 61 4.34 17.39 3.91
CA MET A 61 4.05 16.64 2.68
C MET A 61 5.27 15.82 2.23
N TRP A 62 6.48 16.40 2.24
CA TRP A 62 7.70 15.68 1.88
C TRP A 62 7.95 14.49 2.80
N LYS A 63 7.87 14.70 4.12
CA LYS A 63 8.03 13.62 5.12
C LYS A 63 6.99 12.52 4.93
N LYS A 64 5.74 12.87 4.62
CA LYS A 64 4.67 11.92 4.34
C LYS A 64 4.97 11.07 3.11
N ILE A 65 5.38 11.71 2.01
CA ILE A 65 5.80 11.01 0.78
C ILE A 65 6.94 10.05 1.08
N GLN A 66 7.99 10.52 1.75
CA GLN A 66 9.14 9.71 2.12
C GLN A 66 8.73 8.49 2.97
N ARG A 67 7.89 8.69 3.99
CA ARG A 67 7.40 7.61 4.87
C ARG A 67 6.57 6.58 4.11
N ASN A 68 5.67 7.03 3.24
CA ASN A 68 4.83 6.15 2.43
C ASN A 68 5.68 5.34 1.44
N ASN A 69 6.65 5.97 0.78
CA ASN A 69 7.57 5.29 -0.12
C ASN A 69 8.46 4.27 0.61
N ALA A 70 8.99 4.62 1.79
CA ALA A 70 9.75 3.69 2.62
C ALA A 70 8.90 2.46 3.02
N SER A 71 7.63 2.68 3.34
CA SER A 71 6.69 1.58 3.63
C SER A 71 6.40 0.73 2.39
N ALA A 72 6.34 1.33 1.20
CA ALA A 72 6.17 0.59 -0.05
C ALA A 72 7.36 -0.34 -0.33
N TYR A 73 8.61 0.11 -0.11
CA TYR A 73 9.78 -0.74 -0.25
C TYR A 73 9.81 -1.87 0.79
N ALA A 74 9.52 -1.57 2.06
CA ALA A 74 9.44 -2.61 3.09
C ALA A 74 8.34 -3.66 2.80
N LEU A 75 7.22 -3.24 2.21
CA LEU A 75 6.19 -4.15 1.74
C LEU A 75 6.63 -4.95 0.52
N GLN A 76 7.40 -4.37 -0.40
CA GLN A 76 7.96 -5.09 -1.54
C GLN A 76 8.92 -6.19 -1.07
N GLU A 77 9.79 -5.91 -0.09
CA GLU A 77 10.66 -6.92 0.53
C GLU A 77 9.84 -8.07 1.15
N ARG A 78 8.69 -7.75 1.78
CA ARG A 78 7.82 -8.74 2.41
C ARG A 78 6.99 -9.56 1.41
N TYR A 79 6.46 -8.91 0.38
CA TYR A 79 5.54 -9.52 -0.56
C TYR A 79 6.25 -10.16 -1.77
N GLY A 80 7.49 -9.75 -2.06
CA GLY A 80 8.25 -10.17 -3.23
C GLY A 80 7.55 -9.76 -4.52
N ASP A 81 7.67 -10.61 -5.55
CA ASP A 81 7.11 -10.39 -6.90
C ASP A 81 5.58 -10.21 -6.94
N PHE A 82 4.88 -10.49 -5.83
CA PHE A 82 3.45 -10.24 -5.71
C PHE A 82 3.10 -8.75 -5.73
N TYR A 83 4.02 -7.86 -5.33
CA TYR A 83 3.75 -6.43 -5.21
C TYR A 83 4.72 -5.59 -6.03
N ILE A 84 4.15 -4.79 -6.92
CA ILE A 84 4.84 -3.76 -7.70
C ILE A 84 4.56 -2.42 -7.02
N PRO A 85 5.55 -1.81 -6.32
CA PRO A 85 5.32 -0.62 -5.54
C PRO A 85 5.05 0.61 -6.42
N GLY A 86 3.95 1.30 -6.13
CA GLY A 86 3.68 2.65 -6.64
C GLY A 86 4.38 3.68 -5.77
N ILE A 87 5.30 4.44 -6.35
CA ILE A 87 6.10 5.45 -5.66
C ILE A 87 5.45 6.83 -5.80
N HIS A 88 5.20 7.49 -4.67
CA HIS A 88 4.78 8.88 -4.66
C HIS A 88 5.93 9.78 -5.11
N VAL A 89 5.63 10.70 -6.01
CA VAL A 89 6.54 11.77 -6.44
C VAL A 89 5.98 13.08 -5.90
N HIS A 90 6.86 13.94 -5.39
CA HIS A 90 6.43 15.24 -4.93
C HIS A 90 6.04 16.08 -6.16
N PRO A 91 4.85 16.70 -6.20
CA PRO A 91 4.38 17.35 -7.43
C PRO A 91 5.18 18.60 -7.82
N LEU A 92 5.99 19.13 -6.91
CA LEU A 92 6.77 20.36 -7.12
C LEU A 92 8.30 20.14 -7.17
N PHE A 93 8.79 18.94 -6.85
CA PHE A 93 10.22 18.61 -6.74
C PHE A 93 10.46 17.17 -7.16
#